data_AF-A0A972DN05-F1
#
_entry.id   AF-A0A972DN05-F1
#
_cell.length_a   1.000
_cell.length_b   1.000
_cell.length_c   1.000
_cell.angle_alpha   90.00
_cell.angle_beta   90.00
_cell.angle_gamma   90.00
#
_symmetry.space_group_name_H-M   'P 1'
#
loop_
_entity.id
_entity.type
_entity.pdbx_description
1 polymer ?
#
loop_
_entity_poly.entity_id
_entity_poly.type
_entity_poly.pdbx_seq_one_letter_code
_entity_poly.pdbx_strand_id
1 'polypeptide(L)'
;MPSITIDQREVVVPEGATILDAARTIGLEIPTLCHLKGYTPSTSCLVCIVKVGGRLVPSCATVAVEGMRVESETEEVHQVRRTTLELLLSDHVGDCLAPCHFACPAHMDIPLMLRQISSENLREAIATIKQAIALPAVLGRVCPKPCEKGCRRSGADGAVAICDLKRFVADQDLASPQPYLPDRPPETGRSVAVVGAGPTGLSAAYYLRREGHQVVIYEQESQLGGRLRREFGAEALPPDVLDAEIATITAFGIETRLGMRFGRDLVLEGLLERHDAVLIACGAVGSGTVESWQLVATPRGIGVEKETYATSRRGVFAAGNAVRAKGLVVRSVADGKEAAAAIGRFLAGRDVAEAPKAFSSRIGKLTAEELAAFAAGGDTRPRQDPSSKAAGFEPTLAVEQAGRCLHCDCRALHTCKLKRYAEMYGADPNRYKGERAVFQQDLRHSMVIYEPGKCINCGLCIEIATLAGEPLGLTFIGRGFDVRVGVPFDRSMAEALGKVAEKCIEACPTAALSMRDSHGPCRCNA
;
A
#
# COMPACT_ATOMS: atom_id res chain seq x y z
N MET A 1 28.03 -36.41 -4.96
CA MET A 1 27.45 -35.06 -5.06
C MET A 1 26.85 -34.93 -6.44
N PRO A 2 25.52 -34.92 -6.59
CA PRO A 2 24.88 -34.78 -7.89
C PRO A 2 25.17 -33.41 -8.51
N SER A 3 25.49 -33.39 -9.81
CA SER A 3 25.51 -32.21 -10.67
C SER A 3 24.20 -32.09 -11.43
N ILE A 4 23.53 -30.94 -11.32
CA ILE A 4 22.27 -30.65 -12.00
C ILE A 4 22.32 -29.28 -12.69
N THR A 5 21.39 -29.03 -13.61
CA THR A 5 21.21 -27.72 -14.25
C THR A 5 19.85 -27.15 -13.90
N ILE A 6 19.79 -25.90 -13.40
CA ILE A 6 18.55 -25.15 -13.16
C ILE A 6 18.57 -23.89 -14.01
N ASP A 7 17.62 -23.76 -14.94
CA ASP A 7 17.52 -22.60 -15.86
C ASP A 7 18.88 -22.26 -16.52
N GLN A 8 19.52 -23.29 -17.08
CA GLN A 8 20.83 -23.23 -17.75
C GLN A 8 22.04 -22.96 -16.82
N ARG A 9 21.85 -22.93 -15.50
CA ARG A 9 22.93 -22.75 -14.51
C ARG A 9 23.27 -24.09 -13.86
N GLU A 10 24.52 -24.51 -13.96
CA GLU A 10 25.01 -25.74 -13.32
C GLU A 10 25.24 -25.54 -11.83
N VAL A 11 24.92 -26.58 -11.05
CA VAL A 11 25.13 -26.61 -9.60
C VAL A 11 25.40 -28.02 -9.13
N VAL A 12 26.39 -28.16 -8.25
CA VAL A 12 26.73 -29.42 -7.58
C VAL A 12 26.31 -29.30 -6.12
N VAL A 13 25.52 -30.27 -5.65
CA VAL A 13 24.99 -30.26 -4.27
C VAL A 13 25.35 -31.52 -3.50
N PRO A 14 25.29 -31.51 -2.15
CA PRO A 14 25.42 -32.72 -1.35
C PRO A 14 24.38 -33.78 -1.73
N GLU A 15 24.72 -35.05 -1.49
CA GLU A 15 23.77 -36.15 -1.68
C GLU A 15 22.55 -35.98 -0.74
N GLY A 16 21.35 -36.23 -1.26
CA GLY A 16 20.09 -36.02 -0.54
C GLY A 16 19.55 -34.57 -0.56
N ALA A 17 20.29 -33.60 -1.11
CA ALA A 17 19.78 -32.24 -1.27
C ALA A 17 18.61 -32.19 -2.25
N THR A 18 17.65 -31.29 -2.00
CA THR A 18 16.49 -31.09 -2.88
C THR A 18 16.81 -30.14 -4.04
N ILE A 19 15.96 -30.09 -5.07
CA ILE A 19 16.05 -29.08 -6.14
C ILE A 19 16.01 -27.66 -5.53
N LEU A 20 15.19 -27.44 -4.50
CA LEU A 20 15.11 -26.15 -3.82
C LEU A 20 16.43 -25.77 -3.13
N ASP A 21 17.12 -26.73 -2.51
CA ASP A 21 18.44 -26.49 -1.90
C ASP A 21 19.50 -26.15 -2.95
N ALA A 22 19.42 -26.82 -4.11
CA ALA A 22 20.27 -26.51 -5.25
C ALA A 22 20.02 -25.10 -5.81
N ALA A 23 18.76 -24.69 -5.97
CA ALA A 23 18.41 -23.33 -6.40
C ALA A 23 18.95 -22.27 -5.42
N ARG A 24 18.79 -22.49 -4.12
CA ARG A 24 19.32 -21.60 -3.07
C ARG A 24 20.85 -21.46 -3.13
N THR A 25 21.56 -22.53 -3.49
CA THR A 25 23.03 -22.52 -3.59
C THR A 25 23.53 -21.57 -4.67
N ILE A 26 22.78 -21.39 -5.75
CA ILE A 26 23.11 -20.48 -6.86
C ILE A 26 22.37 -19.12 -6.78
N GLY A 27 21.73 -18.85 -5.65
CA GLY A 27 20.97 -17.61 -5.43
C GLY A 27 19.71 -17.49 -6.28
N LEU A 28 19.14 -18.61 -6.77
CA LEU A 28 17.89 -18.62 -7.51
C LEU A 28 16.71 -18.78 -6.54
N GLU A 29 15.77 -17.83 -6.58
CA GLU A 29 14.59 -17.85 -5.73
C GLU A 29 13.48 -18.72 -6.36
N ILE A 30 13.24 -19.89 -5.77
CA ILE A 30 12.01 -20.66 -6.03
C ILE A 30 11.04 -20.39 -4.88
N PRO A 31 9.81 -19.91 -5.15
CA PRO A 31 8.88 -19.49 -4.12
C PRO A 31 8.37 -20.67 -3.26
N THR A 32 8.36 -20.50 -1.95
CA THR A 32 7.81 -21.47 -0.99
C THR A 32 6.97 -20.78 0.09
N LEU A 33 5.79 -21.34 0.37
CA LEU A 33 4.95 -20.91 1.50
C LEU A 33 4.96 -21.93 2.65
N CYS A 34 4.94 -23.23 2.35
CA CYS A 34 4.78 -24.30 3.35
C CYS A 34 6.06 -25.04 3.71
N HIS A 35 7.23 -24.47 3.44
CA HIS A 35 8.51 -25.09 3.73
C HIS A 35 9.48 -24.10 4.40
N LEU A 36 10.17 -24.59 5.42
CA LEU A 36 11.21 -23.88 6.16
C LEU A 36 12.46 -24.79 6.23
N LYS A 37 13.66 -24.21 6.11
CA LYS A 37 14.90 -24.99 6.17
C LYS A 37 15.02 -25.71 7.52
N GLY A 38 15.36 -26.98 7.50
CA GLY A 38 15.43 -27.83 8.70
C GLY A 38 14.09 -28.48 9.10
N TYR A 39 13.04 -28.28 8.31
CA TYR A 39 11.71 -28.86 8.50
C TYR A 39 11.31 -29.72 7.31
N THR A 40 10.42 -30.68 7.55
CA THR A 40 9.93 -31.61 6.55
C THR A 40 9.10 -30.88 5.50
N PRO A 41 9.37 -31.06 4.20
CA PRO A 41 8.54 -30.46 3.16
C PRO A 41 7.12 -31.04 3.17
N SER A 42 6.10 -30.21 3.42
CA SER A 42 4.70 -30.67 3.37
C SER A 42 4.15 -30.78 1.94
N THR A 43 4.76 -30.10 0.97
CA THR A 43 4.35 -30.03 -0.44
C THR A 43 2.92 -29.53 -0.71
N SER A 44 2.19 -29.08 0.32
CA SER A 44 0.77 -28.71 0.20
C SER A 44 0.53 -27.41 -0.56
N CYS A 45 1.44 -26.43 -0.46
CA CYS A 45 1.21 -25.13 -1.09
C CYS A 45 1.45 -25.11 -2.60
N LEU A 46 2.17 -26.08 -3.16
CA LEU A 46 2.54 -26.22 -4.58
C LEU A 46 3.19 -25.00 -5.29
N VAL A 47 3.42 -23.87 -4.62
CA VAL A 47 4.05 -22.69 -5.23
C VAL A 47 5.48 -22.97 -5.70
N CYS A 48 6.16 -23.95 -5.09
CA CYS A 48 7.53 -24.34 -5.43
C CYS A 48 7.65 -25.27 -6.66
N ILE A 49 6.57 -25.43 -7.43
CA ILE A 49 6.55 -26.24 -8.65
C ILE A 49 7.65 -25.79 -9.62
N VAL A 50 8.31 -26.78 -10.20
CA VAL A 50 9.28 -26.67 -11.29
C VAL A 50 9.05 -27.81 -12.29
N LYS A 51 9.64 -27.71 -13.47
CA LYS A 51 9.56 -28.72 -14.51
C LYS A 51 10.86 -29.51 -14.60
N VAL A 52 10.76 -30.84 -14.60
CA VAL A 52 11.88 -31.79 -14.77
C VAL A 52 11.45 -32.86 -15.75
N GLY A 53 12.19 -33.00 -16.87
CA GLY A 53 11.88 -34.03 -17.88
C GLY A 53 10.44 -33.98 -18.39
N GLY A 54 9.89 -32.77 -18.56
CA GLY A 54 8.50 -32.58 -19.00
C GLY A 54 7.43 -32.72 -17.91
N ARG A 55 7.80 -33.05 -16.67
CA ARG A 55 6.86 -33.25 -15.56
C ARG A 55 6.98 -32.13 -14.53
N LEU A 56 5.84 -31.69 -14.01
CA LEU A 56 5.80 -30.73 -12.90
C LEU A 56 6.01 -31.47 -11.57
N VAL A 57 6.97 -30.99 -10.78
CA VAL A 57 7.34 -31.59 -9.49
C VAL A 57 7.58 -30.50 -8.44
N PRO A 58 7.30 -30.76 -7.14
CA PRO A 58 7.62 -29.82 -6.07
C PRO A 58 9.12 -29.80 -5.82
N SER A 59 9.78 -28.65 -6.06
CA SER A 59 11.23 -28.52 -5.85
C SER A 59 11.65 -28.73 -4.39
N CYS A 60 10.77 -28.45 -3.42
CA CYS A 60 11.08 -28.54 -2.00
C CYS A 60 11.20 -29.97 -1.47
N ALA A 61 10.70 -30.97 -2.20
CA ALA A 61 10.75 -32.39 -1.79
C ALA A 61 11.45 -33.29 -2.81
N THR A 62 11.67 -32.81 -4.04
CA THR A 62 12.33 -33.59 -5.08
C THR A 62 13.83 -33.59 -4.86
N VAL A 63 14.42 -34.75 -4.61
CA VAL A 63 15.87 -34.94 -4.45
C VAL A 63 16.57 -34.71 -5.78
N ALA A 64 17.65 -33.91 -5.76
CA ALA A 64 18.52 -33.69 -6.91
C ALA A 64 19.28 -34.99 -7.25
N VAL A 65 19.23 -35.41 -8.51
CA VAL A 65 19.94 -36.59 -9.02
C VAL A 65 20.85 -36.18 -10.17
N GLU A 66 21.95 -36.90 -10.35
CA GLU A 66 22.96 -36.60 -11.37
C GLU A 66 22.33 -36.39 -12.76
N GLY A 67 22.72 -35.30 -13.44
CA GLY A 67 22.27 -34.95 -14.79
C GLY A 67 20.85 -34.39 -14.87
N MET A 68 20.17 -34.15 -13.74
CA MET A 68 18.83 -33.56 -13.75
C MET A 68 18.83 -32.16 -14.39
N ARG A 69 17.84 -31.91 -15.26
CA ARG A 69 17.59 -30.59 -15.87
C ARG A 69 16.26 -30.05 -15.34
N VAL A 70 16.33 -28.90 -14.70
CA VAL A 70 15.21 -28.22 -14.05
C VAL A 70 14.94 -26.91 -14.79
N GLU A 71 13.67 -26.69 -15.12
CA GLU A 71 13.17 -25.43 -15.65
C GLU A 71 12.21 -24.82 -14.63
N SER A 72 12.51 -23.62 -14.14
CA SER A 72 11.72 -22.94 -13.12
C SER A 72 11.10 -21.63 -13.60
N GLU A 73 11.64 -21.05 -14.67
CA GLU A 73 11.22 -19.75 -15.22
C GLU A 73 10.60 -19.88 -16.63
N THR A 74 9.66 -20.82 -16.78
CA THR A 74 8.87 -20.98 -18.00
C THR A 74 7.45 -20.46 -17.82
N GLU A 75 6.79 -20.09 -18.91
CA GLU A 75 5.39 -19.63 -18.89
C GLU A 75 4.45 -20.67 -18.26
N GLU A 76 4.67 -21.95 -18.54
CA GLU A 76 3.90 -23.06 -17.94
C GLU A 76 4.07 -23.10 -16.41
N VAL A 77 5.31 -22.99 -15.90
CA VAL A 77 5.57 -22.98 -14.46
C VAL A 77 4.95 -21.74 -13.81
N HIS A 78 5.09 -20.57 -14.43
CA HIS A 78 4.49 -19.32 -13.95
C HIS A 78 2.96 -19.41 -13.91
N GLN A 79 2.33 -19.99 -14.93
CA GLN A 79 0.89 -20.22 -14.97
C GLN A 79 0.43 -21.12 -13.82
N VAL A 80 1.13 -22.23 -13.56
CA VAL A 80 0.79 -23.16 -12.47
C VAL A 80 0.96 -22.49 -11.10
N ARG A 81 2.04 -21.72 -10.90
CA ARG A 81 2.26 -20.93 -9.68
C ARG A 81 1.14 -19.91 -9.46
N ARG A 82 0.76 -19.16 -10.51
CA ARG A 82 -0.37 -18.21 -10.48
C ARG A 82 -1.66 -18.91 -10.07
N THR A 83 -2.04 -19.99 -10.76
CA THR A 83 -3.27 -20.75 -10.45
C THR A 83 -3.28 -21.29 -9.02
N THR A 84 -2.14 -21.79 -8.55
CA THR A 84 -2.00 -22.29 -7.18
C THR A 84 -2.21 -21.17 -6.15
N LEU A 85 -1.65 -19.98 -6.39
CA LEU A 85 -1.85 -18.82 -5.52
C LEU A 85 -3.31 -18.35 -5.54
N GLU A 86 -3.97 -18.33 -6.70
CA GLU A 86 -5.39 -18.01 -6.85
C GLU A 86 -6.29 -19.00 -6.09
N LEU A 87 -5.95 -20.28 -6.08
CA LEU A 87 -6.66 -21.30 -5.28
C LEU A 87 -6.43 -21.10 -3.78
N LEU A 88 -5.21 -20.78 -3.33
CA LEU A 88 -4.97 -20.46 -1.92
C LEU A 88 -5.73 -19.20 -1.48
N LEU A 89 -5.95 -18.26 -2.41
CA LEU A 89 -6.68 -17.02 -2.17
C LEU A 89 -8.20 -17.18 -2.17
N SER A 90 -8.75 -18.26 -2.76
CA SER A 90 -10.20 -18.46 -2.84
C SER A 90 -10.84 -18.60 -1.45
N ASP A 91 -10.11 -19.18 -0.50
CA ASP A 91 -10.56 -19.42 0.86
C ASP A 91 -9.99 -18.38 1.85
N HIS A 92 -9.20 -17.41 1.35
CA HIS A 92 -8.51 -16.42 2.17
C HIS A 92 -9.46 -15.30 2.61
N VAL A 93 -9.76 -15.25 3.91
CA VAL A 93 -10.56 -14.21 4.56
C VAL A 93 -9.65 -13.21 5.27
N GLY A 94 -9.20 -12.20 4.53
CA GLY A 94 -8.37 -11.12 5.06
C GLY A 94 -8.26 -9.96 4.09
N ASP A 95 -8.30 -8.73 4.60
CA ASP A 95 -7.93 -7.56 3.81
C ASP A 95 -6.41 -7.41 3.82
N CYS A 96 -5.77 -7.32 2.65
CA CYS A 96 -4.36 -6.90 2.61
C CYS A 96 -4.25 -5.41 3.00
N LEU A 97 -4.99 -4.57 2.28
CA LEU A 97 -5.10 -3.14 2.53
C LEU A 97 -6.47 -2.82 3.13
N ALA A 98 -6.51 -1.97 4.16
CA ALA A 98 -7.76 -1.66 4.86
C ALA A 98 -8.79 -0.95 3.94
N PRO A 99 -10.10 -1.08 4.20
CA PRO A 99 -11.14 -0.43 3.39
C PRO A 99 -11.00 1.10 3.31
N CYS A 100 -10.50 1.74 4.36
CA CYS A 100 -10.24 3.19 4.39
C CYS A 100 -9.13 3.62 3.41
N HIS A 101 -8.19 2.73 3.06
CA HIS A 101 -7.17 2.97 2.02
C HIS A 101 -7.81 3.09 0.64
N PHE A 102 -8.78 2.24 0.31
CA PHE A 102 -9.49 2.28 -0.98
C PHE A 102 -10.50 3.42 -1.06
N ALA A 103 -11.10 3.80 0.08
CA ALA A 103 -12.01 4.94 0.14
C ALA A 103 -11.29 6.29 0.04
N CYS A 104 -10.02 6.37 0.45
CA CYS A 104 -9.21 7.57 0.32
C CYS A 104 -8.64 7.70 -1.10
N PRO A 105 -8.97 8.76 -1.86
CA PRO A 105 -8.42 8.90 -3.22
C PRO A 105 -6.89 9.00 -3.28
N ALA A 106 -6.25 9.43 -2.18
CA ALA A 106 -4.80 9.53 -2.08
C ALA A 106 -4.11 8.21 -1.68
N HIS A 107 -4.90 7.17 -1.33
CA HIS A 107 -4.40 5.86 -0.92
C HIS A 107 -3.42 5.91 0.27
N MET A 108 -3.77 6.72 1.28
CA MET A 108 -2.98 6.86 2.52
C MET A 108 -3.05 5.58 3.37
N ASP A 109 -1.92 5.19 3.97
CA ASP A 109 -1.87 4.13 4.97
C ASP A 109 -2.40 4.64 6.32
N ILE A 110 -3.73 4.71 6.40
CA ILE A 110 -4.44 5.19 7.58
C ILE A 110 -4.19 4.30 8.80
N PRO A 111 -4.24 2.96 8.72
CA PRO A 111 -3.96 2.12 9.88
C PRO A 111 -2.54 2.30 10.44
N LEU A 112 -1.51 2.43 9.59
CA LEU A 112 -0.15 2.70 10.05
C LEU A 112 -0.05 4.06 10.75
N MET A 113 -0.61 5.12 10.13
CA MET A 113 -0.68 6.44 10.75
C MET A 113 -1.34 6.39 12.13
N LEU A 114 -2.48 5.69 12.26
CA LEU A 114 -3.19 5.58 13.54
C LEU A 114 -2.36 4.84 14.60
N ARG A 115 -1.69 3.74 14.23
CA ARG A 115 -0.76 3.03 15.14
C ARG A 115 0.39 3.93 15.61
N GLN A 116 0.96 4.73 14.70
CA GLN A 116 2.02 5.68 15.04
C GLN A 116 1.53 6.78 15.98
N ILE A 117 0.33 7.33 15.77
CA ILE A 117 -0.28 8.29 16.70
C ILE A 117 -0.53 7.65 18.06
N SER A 118 -1.11 6.45 18.10
CA SER A 118 -1.35 5.71 19.35
C SER A 118 -0.07 5.36 20.12
N SER A 119 1.06 5.27 19.41
CA SER A 119 2.39 5.04 20.00
C SER A 119 3.17 6.34 20.22
N GLU A 120 2.51 7.51 20.10
CA GLU A 120 3.12 8.84 20.23
C GLU A 120 4.27 9.14 19.24
N ASN A 121 4.42 8.33 18.19
CA ASN A 121 5.45 8.44 17.16
C ASN A 121 5.03 9.42 16.05
N LEU A 122 4.79 10.69 16.40
CA LEU A 122 4.23 11.69 15.50
C LEU A 122 5.12 12.01 14.28
N ARG A 123 6.44 11.88 14.43
CA ARG A 123 7.39 12.08 13.32
C ARG A 123 7.22 11.03 12.22
N GLU A 124 7.04 9.77 12.61
CA GLU A 124 6.76 8.68 11.66
C GLU A 124 5.33 8.77 11.11
N ALA A 125 4.38 9.25 11.92
CA ALA A 125 3.01 9.51 11.46
C ALA A 125 2.99 10.55 10.34
N ILE A 126 3.68 11.69 10.48
CA ILE A 126 3.71 12.69 9.42
C ILE A 126 4.47 12.19 8.19
N ALA A 127 5.54 11.41 8.37
CA ALA A 127 6.24 10.78 7.25
C ALA A 127 5.28 9.87 6.44
N THR A 128 4.53 9.01 7.14
CA THR A 128 3.53 8.11 6.55
C THR A 128 2.41 8.88 5.82
N ILE A 129 1.93 9.97 6.41
CA ILE A 129 0.93 10.83 5.76
C ILE A 129 1.52 11.47 4.49
N LYS A 130 2.72 12.08 4.58
CA LYS A 130 3.38 12.78 3.47
C LYS A 130 3.93 11.84 2.38
N GLN A 131 3.95 10.52 2.61
CA GLN A 131 4.13 9.54 1.56
C GLN A 131 2.93 9.51 0.58
N ALA A 132 1.72 9.80 1.05
CA ALA A 132 0.48 9.70 0.29
C ALA A 132 -0.21 11.04 0.00
N ILE A 133 0.02 12.07 0.82
CA ILE A 133 -0.65 13.36 0.73
C ILE A 133 0.36 14.50 0.85
N ALA A 134 0.45 15.36 -0.17
CA ALA A 134 1.33 16.53 -0.15
C ALA A 134 0.81 17.69 0.72
N LEU A 135 -0.51 17.78 0.91
CA LEU A 135 -1.21 18.86 1.62
C LEU A 135 -2.05 18.35 2.82
N PRO A 136 -1.44 17.66 3.80
CA PRO A 136 -2.19 17.05 4.89
C PRO A 136 -2.88 18.04 5.85
N ALA A 137 -2.32 19.22 6.11
CA ALA A 137 -2.92 20.23 6.98
C ALA A 137 -4.14 20.87 6.32
N VAL A 138 -4.06 21.23 5.02
CA VAL A 138 -5.21 21.68 4.23
C VAL A 138 -6.28 20.58 4.17
N LEU A 139 -5.91 19.35 3.77
CA LEU A 139 -6.87 18.25 3.72
C LEU A 139 -7.39 17.84 5.09
N GLY A 140 -6.72 18.19 6.19
CA GLY A 140 -7.23 18.04 7.55
C GLY A 140 -8.47 18.88 7.81
N ARG A 141 -8.66 19.96 7.04
CA ARG A 141 -9.74 20.94 7.21
C ARG A 141 -10.84 20.83 6.15
N VAL A 142 -10.46 20.62 4.88
CA VAL A 142 -11.41 20.71 3.75
C VAL A 142 -11.82 19.35 3.16
N CYS A 143 -11.27 18.24 3.65
CA CYS A 143 -11.58 16.92 3.11
C CYS A 143 -13.01 16.48 3.52
N PRO A 144 -13.81 15.91 2.60
CA PRO A 144 -15.14 15.37 2.91
C PRO A 144 -15.10 13.99 3.61
N LYS A 145 -13.93 13.60 4.14
CA LYS A 145 -13.70 12.39 4.95
C LYS A 145 -14.20 11.08 4.31
N PRO A 146 -13.92 10.77 3.02
CA PRO A 146 -14.43 9.55 2.39
C PRO A 146 -13.88 8.28 3.06
N CYS A 147 -12.68 8.34 3.63
CA CYS A 147 -12.09 7.27 4.42
C CYS A 147 -12.92 6.88 5.65
N GLU A 148 -13.61 7.83 6.30
CA GLU A 148 -14.47 7.56 7.45
C GLU A 148 -15.77 6.84 7.03
N LYS A 149 -16.24 7.09 5.80
CA LYS A 149 -17.37 6.34 5.21
C LYS A 149 -17.01 4.88 4.92
N GLY A 150 -15.76 4.62 4.58
CA GLY A 150 -15.23 3.27 4.38
C GLY A 150 -14.77 2.57 5.66
N CYS A 151 -14.79 3.23 6.82
CA CYS A 151 -14.32 2.64 8.08
C CYS A 151 -15.28 1.54 8.55
N ARG A 152 -14.78 0.33 8.82
CA ARG A 152 -15.61 -0.77 9.33
C ARG A 152 -16.27 -0.45 10.68
N ARG A 153 -15.54 0.27 11.55
CA ARG A 153 -16.03 0.68 12.86
C ARG A 153 -17.27 1.58 12.80
N SER A 154 -17.52 2.23 11.65
CA SER A 154 -18.74 3.02 11.44
C SER A 154 -20.03 2.24 11.66
N GLY A 155 -20.06 0.95 11.35
CA GLY A 155 -21.22 0.09 11.58
C GLY A 155 -21.38 -0.41 13.02
N ALA A 156 -20.40 -0.16 13.90
CA ALA A 156 -20.41 -0.61 15.29
C ALA A 156 -20.76 0.55 16.23
N ASP A 157 -19.85 1.51 16.39
CA ASP A 157 -19.95 2.60 17.37
C ASP A 157 -19.37 3.94 16.84
N GLY A 158 -19.34 4.09 15.51
CA GLY A 158 -18.90 5.30 14.83
C GLY A 158 -17.43 5.27 14.39
N ALA A 159 -17.18 5.81 13.21
CA ALA A 159 -15.86 5.82 12.57
C ALA A 159 -14.78 6.40 13.48
N VAL A 160 -13.53 5.96 13.27
CA VAL A 160 -12.36 6.69 13.76
C VAL A 160 -12.34 8.09 13.11
N ALA A 161 -12.00 9.13 13.88
CA ALA A 161 -11.90 10.52 13.41
C ALA A 161 -10.63 10.76 12.56
N ILE A 162 -10.47 9.96 11.50
CA ILE A 162 -9.26 9.88 10.66
C ILE A 162 -8.85 11.26 10.13
N CYS A 163 -9.80 12.08 9.70
CA CYS A 163 -9.48 13.38 9.12
C CYS A 163 -8.89 14.35 10.15
N ASP A 164 -9.47 14.38 11.34
CA ASP A 164 -9.06 15.27 12.43
C ASP A 164 -7.76 14.78 13.10
N LEU A 165 -7.55 13.46 13.17
CA LEU A 165 -6.26 12.88 13.61
C LEU A 165 -5.12 13.17 12.62
N LYS A 166 -5.37 13.06 11.30
CA LYS A 166 -4.40 13.50 10.28
C LYS A 166 -4.08 14.99 10.43
N ARG A 167 -5.10 15.81 10.68
CA ARG A 167 -4.93 17.25 10.89
C ARG A 167 -4.05 17.51 12.11
N PHE A 168 -4.33 16.86 13.24
CA PHE A 168 -3.54 16.98 14.46
C PHE A 168 -2.05 16.75 14.22
N VAL A 169 -1.70 15.66 13.52
CA VAL A 169 -0.31 15.35 13.16
C VAL A 169 0.29 16.45 12.26
N ALA A 170 -0.45 16.89 11.24
CA ALA A 170 0.03 17.89 10.30
C ALA A 170 0.20 19.27 10.93
N ASP A 171 -0.70 19.66 11.83
CA ASP A 171 -0.63 20.94 12.56
C ASP A 171 0.58 20.94 13.52
N GLN A 172 0.85 19.83 14.21
CA GLN A 172 2.07 19.70 15.03
C GLN A 172 3.35 19.74 14.21
N ASP A 173 3.37 19.09 13.04
CA ASP A 173 4.53 19.14 12.14
C ASP A 173 4.79 20.56 11.63
N LEU A 174 3.75 21.28 11.20
CA LEU A 174 3.87 22.66 10.73
C LEU A 174 4.31 23.63 11.84
N ALA A 175 3.86 23.41 13.07
CA ALA A 175 4.27 24.20 14.22
C ALA A 175 5.68 23.84 14.73
N SER A 176 6.25 22.72 14.28
CA SER A 176 7.57 22.29 14.72
C SER A 176 8.68 23.18 14.16
N PRO A 177 9.84 23.28 14.83
CA PRO A 177 10.99 24.03 14.30
C PRO A 177 11.54 23.47 12.98
N GLN A 178 11.27 22.19 12.70
CA GLN A 178 11.74 21.49 11.51
C GLN A 178 10.62 20.60 10.93
N PRO A 179 9.65 21.21 10.22
CA PRO A 179 8.59 20.47 9.55
C PRO A 179 9.16 19.36 8.66
N TYR A 180 8.49 18.22 8.62
CA TYR A 180 8.97 17.04 7.91
C TYR A 180 9.06 17.33 6.41
N LEU A 181 10.27 17.14 5.88
CA LEU A 181 10.53 17.04 4.45
C LEU A 181 11.12 15.65 4.19
N PRO A 182 10.68 14.95 3.14
CA PRO A 182 11.33 13.71 2.71
C PRO A 182 12.80 13.95 2.37
N ASP A 183 13.60 12.89 2.44
CA ASP A 183 14.97 12.94 1.94
C ASP A 183 15.00 13.32 0.46
N ARG A 184 15.96 14.17 0.10
CA ARG A 184 16.21 14.58 -1.29
C ARG A 184 17.04 13.47 -1.96
N PRO A 185 16.49 12.72 -2.93
CA PRO A 185 17.31 11.81 -3.72
C PRO A 185 18.29 12.59 -4.60
N PRO A 186 19.32 11.93 -5.17
CA PRO A 186 20.18 12.53 -6.17
C PRO A 186 19.39 13.16 -7.32
N GLU A 187 19.88 14.28 -7.84
CA GLU A 187 19.27 14.94 -8.99
C GLU A 187 19.32 14.01 -10.21
N THR A 188 18.17 13.80 -10.83
CA THR A 188 18.02 12.99 -12.05
C THR A 188 18.55 13.71 -13.30
N GLY A 189 18.82 15.02 -13.21
CA GLY A 189 19.14 15.88 -14.35
C GLY A 189 17.96 16.21 -15.25
N ARG A 190 16.74 15.78 -14.90
CA ARG A 190 15.50 16.06 -15.64
C ARG A 190 14.72 17.19 -15.01
N SER A 191 14.02 17.97 -15.83
CA SER A 191 13.22 19.11 -15.41
C SER A 191 11.77 19.05 -15.90
N VAL A 192 10.84 19.53 -15.06
CA VAL A 192 9.40 19.51 -15.34
C VAL A 192 8.78 20.88 -15.09
N ALA A 193 8.03 21.39 -16.07
CA ALA A 193 7.15 22.53 -15.89
C ALA A 193 5.80 22.09 -15.34
N VAL A 194 5.33 22.72 -14.27
CA VAL A 194 3.98 22.52 -13.72
C VAL A 194 3.19 23.80 -13.88
N VAL A 195 2.18 23.80 -14.75
CA VAL A 195 1.34 24.96 -15.04
C VAL A 195 0.12 24.94 -14.12
N GLY A 196 0.08 25.87 -13.16
CA GLY A 196 -0.95 26.05 -12.15
C GLY A 196 -0.52 25.58 -10.77
N ALA A 197 -0.66 26.45 -9.76
CA ALA A 197 -0.28 26.19 -8.38
C ALA A 197 -1.49 25.85 -7.49
N GLY A 198 -2.52 25.21 -8.05
CA GLY A 198 -3.61 24.63 -7.27
C GLY A 198 -3.19 23.35 -6.53
N PRO A 199 -4.14 22.65 -5.85
CA PRO A 199 -3.85 21.43 -5.11
C PRO A 199 -3.22 20.32 -5.99
N THR A 200 -3.61 20.24 -7.26
CA THR A 200 -3.01 19.27 -8.21
C THR A 200 -1.56 19.62 -8.54
N GLY A 201 -1.28 20.88 -8.90
CA GLY A 201 0.08 21.29 -9.26
C GLY A 201 1.05 21.25 -8.09
N LEU A 202 0.63 21.73 -6.91
CA LEU A 202 1.42 21.65 -5.68
C LEU A 202 1.74 20.19 -5.32
N SER A 203 0.74 19.30 -5.42
CA SER A 203 0.97 17.88 -5.16
C SER A 203 1.91 17.25 -6.20
N ALA A 204 1.70 17.52 -7.49
CA ALA A 204 2.58 16.98 -8.53
C ALA A 204 4.02 17.45 -8.35
N ALA A 205 4.23 18.74 -8.10
CA ALA A 205 5.55 19.30 -7.88
C ALA A 205 6.25 18.65 -6.67
N TYR A 206 5.52 18.45 -5.57
CA TYR A 206 6.04 17.73 -4.40
C TYR A 206 6.51 16.31 -4.76
N TYR A 207 5.71 15.51 -5.48
CA TYR A 207 6.09 14.14 -5.82
C TYR A 207 7.21 14.05 -6.88
N LEU A 208 7.18 14.89 -7.91
CA LEU A 208 8.27 14.97 -8.89
C LEU A 208 9.60 15.31 -8.22
N ARG A 209 9.55 16.21 -7.23
CA ARG A 209 10.73 16.59 -6.47
C ARG A 209 11.23 15.46 -5.56
N ARG A 210 10.33 14.64 -5.00
CA ARG A 210 10.68 13.41 -4.25
C ARG A 210 11.32 12.33 -5.11
N GLU A 211 11.16 12.39 -6.42
CA GLU A 211 11.82 11.51 -7.39
C GLU A 211 13.16 12.09 -7.90
N GLY A 212 13.54 13.30 -7.45
CA GLY A 212 14.81 13.94 -7.81
C GLY A 212 14.77 14.73 -9.11
N HIS A 213 13.57 15.08 -9.61
CA HIS A 213 13.41 15.97 -10.76
C HIS A 213 13.46 17.44 -10.33
N GLN A 214 13.99 18.30 -11.18
CA GLN A 214 13.85 19.74 -11.04
C GLN A 214 12.43 20.15 -11.44
N VAL A 215 11.83 21.07 -10.69
CA VAL A 215 10.44 21.49 -10.93
C VAL A 215 10.32 23.00 -10.89
N VAL A 216 9.66 23.55 -11.91
CA VAL A 216 9.24 24.95 -11.96
C VAL A 216 7.73 25.02 -12.02
N ILE A 217 7.10 25.66 -11.02
CA ILE A 217 5.67 25.95 -11.02
C ILE A 217 5.43 27.31 -11.67
N TYR A 218 4.60 27.35 -12.70
CA TYR A 218 4.12 28.56 -13.32
C TYR A 218 2.69 28.86 -12.88
N GLU A 219 2.44 30.03 -12.30
CA GLU A 219 1.14 30.43 -11.76
C GLU A 219 0.73 31.78 -12.35
N GLN A 220 -0.54 31.90 -12.75
CA GLN A 220 -1.08 33.13 -13.34
C GLN A 220 -1.38 34.20 -12.28
N GLU A 221 -1.71 33.78 -11.06
CA GLU A 221 -2.00 34.68 -9.95
C GLU A 221 -0.73 35.15 -9.24
N SER A 222 -0.86 36.14 -8.36
CA SER A 222 0.22 36.66 -7.52
C SER A 222 0.55 35.76 -6.31
N GLN A 223 -0.20 34.68 -6.09
CA GLN A 223 -0.01 33.76 -4.97
C GLN A 223 -0.34 32.31 -5.38
N LEU A 224 0.42 31.36 -4.83
CA LEU A 224 0.19 29.92 -5.01
C LEU A 224 -1.03 29.45 -4.20
N GLY A 225 -1.63 28.31 -4.53
CA GLY A 225 -2.76 27.71 -3.78
C GLY A 225 -4.05 27.65 -4.60
N GLY A 226 -4.15 28.44 -5.66
CA GLY A 226 -5.23 28.38 -6.64
C GLY A 226 -6.62 28.40 -5.98
N ARG A 227 -7.43 27.37 -6.26
CA ARG A 227 -8.80 27.28 -5.71
C ARG A 227 -8.87 27.21 -4.18
N LEU A 228 -7.80 26.78 -3.50
CA LEU A 228 -7.78 26.72 -2.03
C LEU A 228 -7.95 28.11 -1.40
N ARG A 229 -7.40 29.16 -2.04
CA ARG A 229 -7.54 30.55 -1.56
C ARG A 229 -8.92 31.16 -1.80
N ARG A 230 -9.62 30.69 -2.84
CA ARG A 230 -10.83 31.33 -3.35
C ARG A 230 -12.12 30.66 -2.89
N GLU A 231 -12.06 29.36 -2.60
CA GLU A 231 -13.26 28.55 -2.32
C GLU A 231 -13.55 28.35 -0.84
N PHE A 232 -12.59 28.61 0.04
CA PHE A 232 -12.73 28.39 1.47
C PHE A 232 -12.56 29.72 2.21
N GLY A 233 -13.47 30.00 3.14
CA GLY A 233 -13.33 31.14 4.05
C GLY A 233 -12.25 30.89 5.10
N ALA A 234 -11.75 31.95 5.74
CA ALA A 234 -10.65 31.88 6.71
C ALA A 234 -10.96 30.97 7.91
N GLU A 235 -12.22 30.80 8.29
CA GLU A 235 -12.61 29.86 9.36
C GLU A 235 -12.45 28.39 8.93
N ALA A 236 -12.76 28.08 7.66
CA ALA A 236 -12.68 26.73 7.13
C ALA A 236 -11.24 26.36 6.73
N LEU A 237 -10.50 27.30 6.13
CA LEU A 237 -9.09 27.15 5.80
C LEU A 237 -8.36 28.47 6.11
N PRO A 238 -7.69 28.57 7.27
CA PRO A 238 -6.92 29.74 7.63
C PRO A 238 -5.82 30.04 6.60
N PRO A 239 -5.67 31.30 6.14
CA PRO A 239 -4.66 31.65 5.13
C PRO A 239 -3.22 31.35 5.55
N ASP A 240 -2.90 31.57 6.83
CA ASP A 240 -1.60 31.29 7.45
C ASP A 240 -1.25 29.79 7.40
N VAL A 241 -2.21 28.92 7.66
CA VAL A 241 -2.02 27.46 7.53
C VAL A 241 -1.74 27.07 6.07
N LEU A 242 -2.51 27.63 5.13
CA LEU A 242 -2.29 27.37 3.71
C LEU A 242 -0.91 27.87 3.25
N ASP A 243 -0.52 29.06 3.70
CA ASP A 243 0.77 29.66 3.37
C ASP A 243 1.95 28.86 3.95
N ALA A 244 1.84 28.42 5.21
CA ALA A 244 2.86 27.60 5.86
C ALA A 244 3.04 26.23 5.18
N GLU A 245 1.95 25.58 4.78
CA GLU A 245 2.02 24.29 4.10
C GLU A 245 2.59 24.43 2.69
N ILE A 246 2.20 25.47 1.94
CA ILE A 246 2.79 25.79 0.64
C ILE A 246 4.28 26.10 0.78
N ALA A 247 4.68 26.87 1.79
CA ALA A 247 6.07 27.20 2.05
C ALA A 247 6.91 25.94 2.32
N THR A 248 6.35 24.96 3.03
CA THR A 248 7.02 23.65 3.23
C THR A 248 7.23 22.95 1.89
N ILE A 249 6.23 22.93 1.01
CA ILE A 249 6.37 22.32 -0.32
C ILE A 249 7.45 23.03 -1.15
N THR A 250 7.43 24.37 -1.22
CA THR A 250 8.39 25.12 -2.03
C THR A 250 9.82 25.05 -1.48
N ALA A 251 9.97 24.97 -0.15
CA ALA A 251 11.25 24.74 0.51
C ALA A 251 11.93 23.43 0.09
N PHE A 252 11.21 22.50 -0.54
CA PHE A 252 11.78 21.28 -1.10
C PHE A 252 12.63 21.50 -2.38
N GLY A 253 12.87 22.77 -2.74
CA GLY A 253 13.67 23.16 -3.90
C GLY A 253 12.84 23.27 -5.17
N ILE A 254 11.58 23.71 -5.04
CA ILE A 254 10.67 23.92 -6.16
C ILE A 254 10.69 25.41 -6.52
N GLU A 255 11.03 25.71 -7.77
CA GLU A 255 11.04 27.08 -8.28
C GLU A 255 9.61 27.53 -8.62
N THR A 256 9.30 28.81 -8.41
CA THR A 256 7.97 29.36 -8.66
C THR A 256 8.06 30.64 -9.51
N ARG A 257 7.17 30.74 -10.51
CA ARG A 257 7.07 31.85 -11.46
C ARG A 257 5.62 32.34 -11.48
N LEU A 258 5.36 33.44 -10.78
CA LEU A 258 4.04 34.03 -10.58
C LEU A 258 3.70 35.03 -11.70
N GLY A 259 2.41 35.33 -11.88
CA GLY A 259 1.93 36.28 -12.90
C GLY A 259 2.07 35.77 -14.35
N MET A 260 2.25 34.47 -14.55
CA MET A 260 2.53 33.86 -15.86
C MET A 260 1.32 33.03 -16.32
N ARG A 261 0.54 33.55 -17.27
CA ARG A 261 -0.66 32.87 -17.79
C ARG A 261 -0.33 31.98 -19.00
N PHE A 262 -0.69 30.71 -18.90
CA PHE A 262 -0.61 29.77 -20.02
C PHE A 262 -1.56 30.12 -21.16
N GLY A 263 -1.06 30.09 -22.39
CA GLY A 263 -1.74 30.58 -23.59
C GLY A 263 -1.59 32.08 -23.87
N ARG A 264 -0.96 32.85 -22.97
CA ARG A 264 -0.70 34.29 -23.16
C ARG A 264 0.78 34.61 -22.96
N ASP A 265 1.29 34.37 -21.76
CA ASP A 265 2.67 34.66 -21.37
C ASP A 265 3.57 33.42 -21.53
N LEU A 266 2.95 32.24 -21.51
CA LEU A 266 3.60 30.94 -21.71
C LEU A 266 2.92 30.21 -22.87
N VAL A 267 3.73 29.70 -23.80
CA VAL A 267 3.29 28.82 -24.90
C VAL A 267 3.88 27.42 -24.70
N LEU A 268 3.17 26.40 -25.19
CA LEU A 268 3.51 25.00 -24.94
C LEU A 268 4.89 24.63 -25.49
N GLU A 269 5.18 25.03 -26.72
CA GLU A 269 6.45 24.78 -27.41
C GLU A 269 7.62 25.35 -26.62
N GLY A 270 7.51 26.59 -26.17
CA GLY A 270 8.54 27.22 -25.36
C GLY A 270 8.71 26.61 -23.96
N LEU A 271 7.72 25.87 -23.44
CA LEU A 271 7.89 25.08 -22.22
C LEU A 271 8.61 23.76 -22.51
N LEU A 272 8.30 23.09 -23.62
CA LEU A 272 8.95 21.84 -24.06
C LEU A 272 10.40 22.06 -24.51
N GLU A 273 10.76 23.25 -24.98
CA GLU A 273 12.15 23.61 -25.26
C GLU A 273 13.00 23.78 -23.98
N ARG A 274 12.35 24.13 -22.86
CA ARG A 274 13.02 24.41 -21.57
C ARG A 274 12.97 23.27 -20.58
N HIS A 275 12.02 22.34 -20.75
CA HIS A 275 11.75 21.26 -19.81
C HIS A 275 11.53 19.94 -20.53
N ASP A 276 11.96 18.86 -19.89
CA ASP A 276 11.80 17.50 -20.42
C ASP A 276 10.33 17.03 -20.44
N ALA A 277 9.50 17.60 -19.56
CA ALA A 277 8.06 17.35 -19.52
C ALA A 277 7.26 18.57 -19.03
N VAL A 278 5.97 18.61 -19.38
CA VAL A 278 5.02 19.65 -18.96
C VAL A 278 3.78 19.01 -18.36
N LEU A 279 3.37 19.46 -17.18
CA LEU A 279 2.08 19.14 -16.56
C LEU A 279 1.16 20.37 -16.58
N ILE A 280 0.00 20.23 -17.21
CA ILE A 280 -1.06 21.26 -17.21
C ILE A 280 -2.07 20.95 -16.10
N ALA A 281 -2.06 21.76 -15.06
CA ALA A 281 -2.90 21.67 -13.86
C ALA A 281 -3.60 23.01 -13.53
N CYS A 282 -3.92 23.80 -14.56
CA CYS A 282 -4.38 25.19 -14.47
C CYS A 282 -5.86 25.39 -14.03
N GLY A 283 -6.56 24.30 -13.69
CA GLY A 283 -7.98 24.35 -13.36
C GLY A 283 -8.87 24.18 -14.58
N ALA A 284 -10.16 24.48 -14.44
CA ALA A 284 -11.13 24.26 -15.51
C ALA A 284 -10.85 25.17 -16.72
N VAL A 285 -10.88 24.59 -17.91
CA VAL A 285 -10.58 25.26 -19.18
C VAL A 285 -11.64 24.92 -20.23
N GLY A 286 -11.99 25.90 -21.07
CA GLY A 286 -12.95 25.72 -22.16
C GLY A 286 -12.32 25.09 -23.39
N SER A 287 -13.11 24.41 -24.22
CA SER A 287 -12.62 23.68 -25.41
C SER A 287 -11.83 24.57 -26.37
N GLY A 288 -12.33 25.77 -26.69
CA GLY A 288 -11.62 26.69 -27.60
C GLY A 288 -10.25 27.13 -27.08
N THR A 289 -10.06 27.20 -25.76
CA THR A 289 -8.75 27.49 -25.15
C THR A 289 -7.83 26.27 -25.22
N VAL A 290 -8.36 25.06 -25.05
CA VAL A 290 -7.57 23.83 -25.18
C VAL A 290 -7.10 23.64 -26.62
N GLU A 291 -7.97 23.88 -27.59
CA GLU A 291 -7.68 23.79 -29.02
C GLU A 291 -6.63 24.82 -29.44
N SER A 292 -6.65 26.04 -28.89
CA SER A 292 -5.62 27.05 -29.16
C SER A 292 -4.23 26.68 -28.63
N TRP A 293 -4.15 25.73 -27.70
CA TRP A 293 -2.90 25.12 -27.23
C TRP A 293 -2.48 23.90 -28.06
N GLN A 294 -3.16 23.62 -29.18
CA GLN A 294 -2.92 22.46 -30.05
C GLN A 294 -3.09 21.11 -29.32
N LEU A 295 -4.00 21.08 -28.34
CA LEU A 295 -4.38 19.87 -27.61
C LEU A 295 -5.79 19.42 -27.99
N VAL A 296 -6.05 18.13 -27.86
CA VAL A 296 -7.40 17.59 -28.06
C VAL A 296 -8.29 18.01 -26.89
N ALA A 297 -9.41 18.67 -27.19
CA ALA A 297 -10.43 19.02 -26.22
C ALA A 297 -11.47 17.91 -26.03
N THR A 298 -12.07 17.87 -24.84
CA THR A 298 -13.25 17.06 -24.53
C THR A 298 -14.32 17.96 -23.92
N PRO A 299 -15.59 17.52 -23.81
CA PRO A 299 -16.62 18.28 -23.10
C PRO A 299 -16.28 18.62 -21.64
N ARG A 300 -15.26 17.98 -21.05
CA ARG A 300 -14.89 18.15 -19.64
C ARG A 300 -13.55 18.86 -19.43
N GLY A 301 -12.83 19.24 -20.48
CA GLY A 301 -11.49 19.84 -20.41
C GLY A 301 -10.52 19.20 -21.40
N ILE A 302 -9.23 19.20 -21.08
CA ILE A 302 -8.15 18.62 -21.89
C ILE A 302 -8.34 17.09 -22.00
N GLY A 303 -8.24 16.56 -23.22
CA GLY A 303 -8.26 15.14 -23.49
C GLY A 303 -6.96 14.47 -23.04
N VAL A 304 -7.10 13.44 -22.22
CA VAL A 304 -5.98 12.62 -21.75
C VAL A 304 -6.31 11.14 -21.86
N GLU A 305 -5.28 10.33 -22.05
CA GLU A 305 -5.37 8.90 -21.83
C GLU A 305 -5.57 8.61 -20.33
N LYS A 306 -6.51 7.71 -20.04
CA LYS A 306 -6.87 7.35 -18.67
C LYS A 306 -5.69 6.63 -18.00
N GLU A 307 -5.50 6.86 -16.70
CA GLU A 307 -4.44 6.25 -15.88
C GLU A 307 -3.02 6.79 -16.16
N THR A 308 -2.72 7.22 -17.39
CA THR A 308 -1.40 7.80 -17.76
C THR A 308 -1.35 9.32 -17.69
N TYR A 309 -2.50 10.01 -17.76
CA TYR A 309 -2.60 11.48 -17.81
C TYR A 309 -1.93 12.12 -19.04
N ALA A 310 -1.46 11.31 -19.99
CA ALA A 310 -0.79 11.76 -21.20
C ALA A 310 -1.81 12.43 -22.13
N THR A 311 -1.44 13.56 -22.72
CA THR A 311 -2.25 14.25 -23.73
C THR A 311 -1.93 13.73 -25.14
N SER A 312 -2.54 14.32 -26.16
CA SER A 312 -2.19 14.08 -27.56
C SER A 312 -0.77 14.52 -27.95
N ARG A 313 -0.07 15.28 -27.09
CA ARG A 313 1.29 15.78 -27.33
C ARG A 313 2.27 15.02 -26.43
N ARG A 314 3.31 14.42 -27.04
CA ARG A 314 4.36 13.70 -26.32
C ARG A 314 5.07 14.63 -25.33
N GLY A 315 5.32 14.15 -24.12
CA GLY A 315 5.93 14.94 -23.04
C GLY A 315 4.98 15.93 -22.35
N VAL A 316 3.70 15.96 -22.75
CA VAL A 316 2.68 16.84 -22.16
C VAL A 316 1.60 16.02 -21.49
N PHE A 317 1.37 16.34 -20.22
CA PHE A 317 0.41 15.71 -19.34
C PHE A 317 -0.61 16.74 -18.85
N ALA A 318 -1.82 16.31 -18.51
CA ALA A 318 -2.81 17.17 -17.89
C ALA A 318 -3.57 16.46 -16.77
N ALA A 319 -3.87 17.17 -15.68
CA ALA A 319 -4.44 16.56 -14.49
C ALA A 319 -5.40 17.50 -13.72
N GLY A 320 -6.05 16.95 -12.70
CA GLY A 320 -6.94 17.72 -11.82
C GLY A 320 -8.17 18.23 -12.55
N ASN A 321 -8.55 19.47 -12.29
CA ASN A 321 -9.71 20.11 -12.93
C ASN A 321 -9.44 20.57 -14.38
N ALA A 322 -8.22 20.42 -14.90
CA ALA A 322 -7.93 20.74 -16.30
C ALA A 322 -8.49 19.70 -17.28
N VAL A 323 -8.74 18.48 -16.80
CA VAL A 323 -9.22 17.34 -17.62
C VAL A 323 -10.66 16.93 -17.29
N ARG A 324 -11.27 17.53 -16.27
CA ARG A 324 -12.61 17.18 -15.80
C ARG A 324 -13.25 18.30 -14.99
N ALA A 325 -14.57 18.18 -14.78
CA ALA A 325 -15.32 19.03 -13.88
C ALA A 325 -14.76 19.05 -12.45
N LYS A 326 -15.06 20.14 -11.74
CA LYS A 326 -14.63 20.40 -10.37
C LYS A 326 -14.86 19.20 -9.45
N GLY A 327 -13.76 18.63 -8.93
CA GLY A 327 -13.79 17.50 -8.00
C GLY A 327 -13.44 17.87 -6.55
N LEU A 328 -13.39 16.84 -5.71
CA LEU A 328 -12.92 16.92 -4.31
C LEU A 328 -11.45 17.35 -4.26
N VAL A 329 -11.07 18.18 -3.27
CA VAL A 329 -9.67 18.61 -3.11
C VAL A 329 -8.72 17.42 -2.93
N VAL A 330 -9.12 16.41 -2.16
CA VAL A 330 -8.33 15.17 -1.98
C VAL A 330 -8.14 14.42 -3.30
N ARG A 331 -9.10 14.47 -4.22
CA ARG A 331 -8.93 13.88 -5.55
C ARG A 331 -7.98 14.70 -6.40
N SER A 332 -8.03 16.03 -6.32
CA SER A 332 -7.07 16.90 -7.01
C SER A 332 -5.62 16.65 -6.55
N VAL A 333 -5.40 16.42 -5.26
CA VAL A 333 -4.09 16.02 -4.71
C VAL A 333 -3.69 14.64 -5.23
N ALA A 334 -4.60 13.66 -5.23
CA ALA A 334 -4.35 12.34 -5.78
C ALA A 334 -3.99 12.39 -7.28
N ASP A 335 -4.68 13.21 -8.08
CA ASP A 335 -4.35 13.41 -9.49
C ASP A 335 -2.94 13.95 -9.68
N GLY A 336 -2.49 14.87 -8.82
CA GLY A 336 -1.13 15.39 -8.87
C GLY A 336 -0.09 14.31 -8.57
N LYS A 337 -0.34 13.47 -7.57
CA LYS A 337 0.51 12.31 -7.25
C LYS A 337 0.59 11.32 -8.41
N GLU A 338 -0.55 10.93 -8.97
CA GLU A 338 -0.62 9.95 -10.05
C GLU A 338 0.01 10.48 -11.35
N ALA A 339 -0.23 11.75 -11.68
CA ALA A 339 0.40 12.41 -12.83
C ALA A 339 1.92 12.54 -12.65
N ALA A 340 2.40 12.88 -11.45
CA ALA A 340 3.83 12.90 -11.15
C ALA A 340 4.50 11.54 -11.39
N ALA A 341 3.88 10.45 -10.91
CA ALA A 341 4.40 9.11 -11.12
C ALA A 341 4.41 8.70 -12.61
N ALA A 342 3.40 9.12 -13.38
CA ALA A 342 3.35 8.92 -14.83
C ALA A 342 4.48 9.69 -15.55
N ILE A 343 4.70 10.94 -15.19
CA ILE A 343 5.81 11.76 -15.70
C ILE A 343 7.16 11.14 -15.33
N GLY A 344 7.34 10.67 -14.09
CA GLY A 344 8.56 9.99 -13.66
C GLY A 344 8.88 8.75 -14.48
N ARG A 345 7.88 7.93 -14.82
CA ARG A 345 8.04 6.79 -15.75
C ARG A 345 8.47 7.26 -17.14
N PHE A 346 7.80 8.28 -17.69
CA PHE A 346 8.14 8.87 -18.98
C PHE A 346 9.59 9.37 -19.03
N LEU A 347 10.03 10.13 -18.02
CA LEU A 347 11.38 10.68 -17.93
C LEU A 347 12.46 9.60 -17.77
N ALA A 348 12.10 8.48 -17.15
CA ALA A 348 12.95 7.29 -17.04
C ALA A 348 12.96 6.43 -18.31
N GLY A 349 12.22 6.79 -19.36
CA GLY A 349 12.11 6.00 -20.59
C GLY A 349 11.32 4.69 -20.44
N ARG A 350 10.55 4.56 -19.35
CA ARG A 350 9.66 3.41 -19.10
C ARG A 350 8.28 3.67 -19.69
N ASP A 351 7.51 2.60 -19.89
CA ASP A 351 6.12 2.74 -20.30
C ASP A 351 5.31 3.45 -19.21
N VAL A 352 4.55 4.46 -19.62
CA VAL A 352 3.71 5.27 -18.72
C VAL A 352 2.52 4.45 -18.21
N ALA A 353 2.06 3.46 -19.00
CA ALA A 353 0.95 2.57 -18.69
C ALA A 353 1.30 1.48 -17.68
N GLU A 354 2.59 1.20 -17.43
CA GLU A 354 3.08 0.25 -16.43
C GLU A 354 2.93 0.77 -14.98
N ALA A 355 1.74 1.23 -14.59
CA ALA A 355 1.42 1.50 -13.19
C ALA A 355 0.99 0.19 -12.51
N PRO A 356 1.82 -0.44 -11.64
CA PRO A 356 1.42 -1.64 -10.95
C PRO A 356 0.22 -1.33 -10.05
N LYS A 357 -0.86 -2.10 -10.21
CA LYS A 357 -1.97 -2.06 -9.26
C LYS A 357 -1.54 -2.80 -8.00
N ALA A 358 -1.60 -2.12 -6.86
CA ALA A 358 -1.27 -2.75 -5.59
C ALA A 358 -2.16 -3.99 -5.38
N PHE A 359 -1.52 -5.15 -5.19
CA PHE A 359 -2.26 -6.37 -4.89
C PHE A 359 -3.00 -6.22 -3.56
N SER A 360 -4.27 -6.65 -3.54
CA SER A 360 -5.01 -6.80 -2.29
C SER A 360 -6.10 -7.85 -2.41
N SER A 361 -6.07 -8.84 -1.52
CA SER A 361 -7.25 -9.60 -1.14
C SER A 361 -8.17 -8.72 -0.28
N ARG A 362 -9.47 -8.98 -0.34
CA ARG A 362 -10.51 -8.22 0.37
C ARG A 362 -11.58 -9.16 0.88
N ILE A 363 -11.95 -9.02 2.16
CA ILE A 363 -13.07 -9.77 2.75
C ILE A 363 -14.42 -9.32 2.15
N GLY A 364 -14.51 -8.04 1.77
CA GLY A 364 -15.76 -7.43 1.29
C GLY A 364 -16.61 -6.89 2.43
N LYS A 365 -17.93 -6.94 2.26
CA LYS A 365 -18.89 -6.46 3.26
C LYS A 365 -19.02 -7.46 4.40
N LEU A 366 -18.89 -6.98 5.64
CA LEU A 366 -19.06 -7.80 6.84
C LEU A 366 -20.55 -7.99 7.18
N THR A 367 -20.88 -9.15 7.76
CA THR A 367 -22.13 -9.33 8.50
C THR A 367 -22.08 -8.62 9.87
N ALA A 368 -23.21 -8.57 10.58
CA ALA A 368 -23.27 -7.98 11.92
C ALA A 368 -22.40 -8.78 12.92
N GLU A 369 -22.43 -10.11 12.81
CA GLU A 369 -21.66 -11.03 13.65
C GLU A 369 -20.15 -10.88 13.39
N GLU A 370 -19.74 -10.77 12.12
CA GLU A 370 -18.34 -10.53 11.78
C GLU A 370 -17.85 -9.17 12.24
N LEU A 371 -18.70 -8.14 12.14
CA LEU A 371 -18.36 -6.82 12.64
C LEU A 371 -18.20 -6.82 14.17
N ALA A 372 -19.09 -7.53 14.89
CA ALA A 372 -18.96 -7.73 16.32
C ALA A 372 -17.66 -8.49 16.65
N ALA A 373 -17.30 -9.51 15.87
CA ALA A 373 -16.05 -10.24 16.02
C ALA A 373 -14.85 -9.31 15.84
N PHE A 374 -14.81 -8.45 14.81
CA PHE A 374 -13.77 -7.43 14.61
C PHE A 374 -13.67 -6.47 15.80
N ALA A 375 -14.82 -6.01 16.32
CA ALA A 375 -14.88 -5.06 17.42
C ALA A 375 -14.53 -5.67 18.79
N ALA A 376 -14.64 -7.00 18.95
CA ALA A 376 -14.47 -7.67 20.25
C ALA A 376 -13.11 -7.45 20.92
N GLY A 377 -12.05 -7.23 20.12
CA GLY A 377 -10.71 -6.91 20.62
C GLY A 377 -10.36 -5.41 20.60
N GLY A 378 -11.29 -4.57 20.14
CA GLY A 378 -11.06 -3.14 19.94
C GLY A 378 -11.29 -2.32 21.21
N ASP A 379 -10.75 -1.10 21.22
CA ASP A 379 -11.00 -0.13 22.27
C ASP A 379 -12.49 0.22 22.36
N THR A 380 -13.07 0.22 23.57
CA THR A 380 -14.52 0.46 23.80
C THR A 380 -14.88 1.92 24.09
N ARG A 381 -13.89 2.83 24.16
CA ARG A 381 -14.15 4.25 24.39
C ARG A 381 -14.97 4.84 23.26
N PRO A 382 -15.93 5.73 23.57
CA PRO A 382 -16.74 6.38 22.55
C PRO A 382 -15.89 7.27 21.66
N ARG A 383 -16.39 7.51 20.43
CA ARG A 383 -15.85 8.56 19.58
C ARG A 383 -15.98 9.89 20.31
N GLN A 384 -14.88 10.62 20.37
CA GLN A 384 -14.85 12.01 20.79
C GLN A 384 -14.25 12.85 19.66
N ASP A 385 -14.97 13.89 19.28
CA ASP A 385 -14.48 14.90 18.34
C ASP A 385 -13.69 15.97 19.13
N PRO A 386 -12.83 16.76 18.45
CA PRO A 386 -12.10 17.85 19.10
C PRO A 386 -13.03 18.90 19.72
N SER A 387 -12.55 19.59 20.76
CA SER A 387 -13.31 20.61 21.52
C SER A 387 -13.88 21.73 20.65
N SER A 388 -13.17 22.08 19.57
CA SER A 388 -13.67 22.92 18.50
C SER A 388 -13.00 22.56 17.18
N LYS A 389 -13.65 22.92 16.07
CA LYS A 389 -13.03 22.83 14.75
C LYS A 389 -11.77 23.71 14.65
N ALA A 390 -11.67 24.82 15.37
CA ALA A 390 -10.50 25.68 15.31
C ALA A 390 -9.29 25.03 16.02
N ALA A 391 -9.49 24.48 17.22
CA ALA A 391 -8.42 23.94 18.05
C ALA A 391 -7.88 22.58 17.56
N GLY A 392 -8.74 21.71 17.00
CA GLY A 392 -8.33 20.34 16.69
C GLY A 392 -8.17 19.49 17.96
N PHE A 393 -7.48 18.34 17.83
CA PHE A 393 -7.31 17.42 18.96
C PHE A 393 -6.21 17.87 19.91
N GLU A 394 -6.46 17.75 21.21
CA GLU A 394 -5.40 17.74 22.22
C GLU A 394 -4.59 16.43 22.14
N PRO A 395 -3.28 16.44 22.49
CA PRO A 395 -2.41 15.28 22.28
C PRO A 395 -2.88 13.99 22.92
N THR A 396 -3.31 14.05 24.19
CA THR A 396 -3.80 12.86 24.91
C THR A 396 -5.03 12.29 24.22
N LEU A 397 -6.03 13.13 23.92
CA LEU A 397 -7.24 12.70 23.23
C LEU A 397 -6.95 12.14 21.83
N ALA A 398 -5.97 12.69 21.10
CA ALA A 398 -5.57 12.17 19.80
C ALA A 398 -5.05 10.72 19.89
N VAL A 399 -4.21 10.42 20.88
CA VAL A 399 -3.68 9.06 21.13
C VAL A 399 -4.83 8.10 21.42
N GLU A 400 -5.76 8.50 22.30
CA GLU A 400 -6.93 7.69 22.65
C GLU A 400 -7.84 7.43 21.45
N GLN A 401 -8.16 8.48 20.68
CA GLN A 401 -9.04 8.36 19.52
C GLN A 401 -8.38 7.63 18.35
N ALA A 402 -7.05 7.68 18.22
CA ALA A 402 -6.32 6.84 17.27
C ALA A 402 -6.36 5.35 17.67
N GLY A 403 -6.32 5.07 18.98
CA GLY A 403 -6.41 3.71 19.55
C GLY A 403 -7.75 3.03 19.27
N ARG A 404 -8.76 3.77 18.82
CA ARG A 404 -10.05 3.23 18.35
C ARG A 404 -9.94 2.48 17.02
N CYS A 405 -8.79 2.43 16.35
CA CYS A 405 -8.63 1.64 15.13
C CYS A 405 -8.92 0.15 15.38
N LEU A 406 -9.68 -0.51 14.49
CA LEU A 406 -9.91 -1.97 14.55
C LEU A 406 -8.80 -2.79 13.86
N HIS A 407 -7.76 -2.14 13.33
CA HIS A 407 -6.65 -2.79 12.61
C HIS A 407 -7.11 -3.77 11.52
N CYS A 408 -8.05 -3.31 10.68
CA CYS A 408 -8.63 -4.13 9.62
C CYS A 408 -7.66 -4.44 8.46
N ASP A 409 -6.45 -3.87 8.46
CA ASP A 409 -5.38 -4.19 7.52
C ASP A 409 -4.63 -5.47 7.90
N CYS A 410 -3.86 -6.02 6.95
CA CYS A 410 -3.03 -7.18 7.23
C CYS A 410 -1.82 -6.79 8.10
N ARG A 411 -1.68 -7.46 9.26
CA ARG A 411 -0.54 -7.30 10.18
C ARG A 411 0.82 -7.67 9.56
N ALA A 412 0.82 -8.39 8.43
CA ALA A 412 2.02 -8.73 7.66
C ALA A 412 1.99 -8.11 6.26
N LEU A 413 1.42 -6.92 6.08
CA LEU A 413 1.33 -6.27 4.76
C LEU A 413 2.66 -6.28 3.98
N HIS A 414 3.79 -6.07 4.67
CA HIS A 414 5.13 -6.03 4.06
C HIS A 414 5.89 -7.37 4.09
N THR A 415 5.44 -8.34 4.88
CA THR A 415 6.16 -9.62 5.11
C THR A 415 5.38 -10.86 4.68
N CYS A 416 4.11 -10.71 4.30
CA CYS A 416 3.25 -11.80 3.86
C CYS A 416 3.76 -12.39 2.53
N LYS A 417 4.24 -13.62 2.59
CA LYS A 417 4.77 -14.34 1.43
C LYS A 417 3.68 -14.64 0.41
N LEU A 418 2.45 -14.95 0.86
CA LEU A 418 1.32 -15.18 -0.05
C LEU A 418 1.02 -13.94 -0.88
N LYS A 419 0.95 -12.76 -0.25
CA LYS A 419 0.79 -11.47 -0.95
C LYS A 419 1.93 -11.26 -1.95
N ARG A 420 3.18 -11.40 -1.51
CA ARG A 420 4.38 -11.15 -2.34
C ARG A 420 4.37 -12.00 -3.60
N TYR A 421 4.13 -13.31 -3.48
CA TYR A 421 4.10 -14.19 -4.65
C TYR A 421 2.87 -13.98 -5.50
N ALA A 422 1.70 -13.70 -4.91
CA ALA A 422 0.50 -13.37 -5.68
C ALA A 422 0.69 -12.12 -6.54
N GLU A 423 1.36 -11.10 -6.00
CA GLU A 423 1.75 -9.89 -6.74
C GLU A 423 2.78 -10.19 -7.83
N MET A 424 3.84 -10.94 -7.50
CA MET A 424 4.90 -11.33 -8.44
C MET A 424 4.36 -12.09 -9.66
N TYR A 425 3.44 -13.04 -9.46
CA TYR A 425 2.88 -13.85 -10.54
C TYR A 425 1.60 -13.27 -11.15
N GLY A 426 1.13 -12.11 -10.68
CA GLY A 426 -0.10 -11.48 -11.19
C GLY A 426 -1.37 -12.29 -10.93
N ALA A 427 -1.48 -12.93 -9.77
CA ALA A 427 -2.66 -13.69 -9.37
C ALA A 427 -3.86 -12.78 -9.12
N ASP A 428 -5.04 -13.16 -9.62
CA ASP A 428 -6.30 -12.50 -9.29
C ASP A 428 -6.96 -13.17 -8.07
N PRO A 429 -7.04 -12.50 -6.90
CA PRO A 429 -7.66 -13.08 -5.71
C PRO A 429 -9.15 -13.38 -5.87
N ASN A 430 -9.81 -12.92 -6.95
CA ASN A 430 -11.22 -13.17 -7.24
C ASN A 430 -11.44 -14.17 -8.38
N ARG A 431 -10.36 -14.80 -8.89
CA ARG A 431 -10.43 -15.72 -10.03
C ARG A 431 -11.38 -16.89 -9.76
N TYR A 432 -11.23 -17.51 -8.59
CA TYR A 432 -12.07 -18.60 -8.12
C TYR A 432 -13.03 -18.06 -7.08
N LYS A 433 -14.34 -18.25 -7.31
CA LYS A 433 -15.40 -17.79 -6.41
C LYS A 433 -16.08 -18.99 -5.77
N GLY A 434 -16.08 -19.01 -4.44
CA GLY A 434 -16.84 -19.96 -3.62
C GLY A 434 -17.70 -19.22 -2.60
N GLU A 435 -18.36 -19.99 -1.74
CA GLU A 435 -18.96 -19.42 -0.53
C GLU A 435 -17.84 -18.94 0.40
N ARG A 436 -17.84 -17.65 0.74
CA ARG A 436 -16.80 -17.06 1.57
C ARG A 436 -16.94 -17.56 3.01
N ALA A 437 -15.85 -18.08 3.59
CA ALA A 437 -15.81 -18.39 5.00
C ALA A 437 -16.08 -17.15 5.89
N VAL A 438 -16.72 -17.37 7.03
CA VAL A 438 -17.01 -16.31 8.01
C VAL A 438 -15.70 -15.86 8.68
N PHE A 439 -15.52 -14.56 8.82
CA PHE A 439 -14.38 -14.01 9.55
C PHE A 439 -14.39 -14.48 11.00
N GLN A 440 -13.23 -14.97 11.46
CA GLN A 440 -13.00 -15.41 12.82
C GLN A 440 -11.63 -14.93 13.29
N GLN A 441 -11.54 -14.60 14.58
CA GLN A 441 -10.27 -14.34 15.25
C GLN A 441 -10.32 -14.89 16.68
N ASP A 442 -9.22 -15.51 17.10
CA ASP A 442 -8.99 -15.96 18.47
C ASP A 442 -8.00 -15.02 19.16
N LEU A 443 -8.48 -14.35 20.21
CA LEU A 443 -7.75 -13.36 21.00
C LEU A 443 -7.50 -13.85 22.44
N ARG A 444 -7.75 -15.14 22.72
CA ARG A 444 -7.64 -15.71 24.08
C ARG A 444 -6.20 -15.82 24.57
N HIS A 445 -5.23 -15.84 23.66
CA HIS A 445 -3.81 -15.80 24.02
C HIS A 445 -3.37 -14.35 24.29
N SER A 446 -2.57 -14.16 25.35
CA SER A 446 -1.96 -12.88 25.71
C SER A 446 -1.06 -12.27 24.62
N MET A 447 -0.37 -13.09 23.81
CA MET A 447 0.63 -12.64 22.83
C MET A 447 0.27 -12.97 21.38
N VAL A 448 -0.61 -13.94 21.14
CA VAL A 448 -0.91 -14.45 19.79
C VAL A 448 -2.34 -14.11 19.39
N ILE A 449 -2.50 -13.58 18.18
CA ILE A 449 -3.77 -13.52 17.46
C ILE A 449 -3.77 -14.65 16.45
N TYR A 450 -4.84 -15.44 16.44
CA TYR A 450 -5.06 -16.44 15.39
C TYR A 450 -6.28 -16.09 14.54
N GLU A 451 -6.04 -15.88 13.25
CA GLU A 451 -7.07 -15.64 12.22
C GLU A 451 -7.10 -16.82 11.25
N PRO A 452 -7.92 -17.87 11.51
CA PRO A 452 -7.94 -19.08 10.71
C PRO A 452 -8.25 -18.84 9.23
N GLY A 453 -9.02 -17.79 8.91
CA GLY A 453 -9.32 -17.40 7.53
C GLY A 453 -8.11 -16.97 6.70
N LYS A 454 -6.96 -16.66 7.33
CA LYS A 454 -5.70 -16.37 6.62
C LYS A 454 -4.81 -17.61 6.49
N CYS A 455 -5.16 -18.72 7.13
CA CYS A 455 -4.32 -19.90 7.20
C CYS A 455 -4.38 -20.70 5.89
N ILE A 456 -3.22 -20.99 5.31
CA ILE A 456 -3.11 -21.86 4.11
C ILE A 456 -2.86 -23.33 4.46
N ASN A 457 -3.11 -23.73 5.71
CA ASN A 457 -2.91 -25.10 6.20
C ASN A 457 -1.52 -25.69 5.90
N CYS A 458 -0.47 -24.86 6.00
CA CYS A 458 0.89 -25.26 5.64
C CYS A 458 1.53 -26.30 6.59
N GLY A 459 1.03 -26.42 7.82
CA GLY A 459 1.53 -27.34 8.84
C GLY A 459 2.79 -26.90 9.59
N LEU A 460 3.43 -25.79 9.23
CA LEU A 460 4.71 -25.36 9.85
C LEU A 460 4.60 -25.17 11.37
N CYS A 461 3.52 -24.54 11.85
CA CYS A 461 3.31 -24.33 13.28
C CYS A 461 3.06 -25.64 14.05
N ILE A 462 2.45 -26.64 13.40
CA ILE A 462 2.26 -27.98 13.96
C ILE A 462 3.63 -28.64 14.13
N GLU A 463 4.42 -28.68 13.06
CA GLU A 463 5.74 -29.32 13.08
C GLU A 463 6.71 -28.63 14.07
N ILE A 464 6.70 -27.30 14.14
CA ILE A 464 7.48 -26.55 15.12
C ILE A 464 7.11 -26.94 16.55
N ALA A 465 5.82 -27.01 16.88
CA ALA A 465 5.36 -27.38 18.20
C ALA A 465 5.69 -28.85 18.53
N THR A 466 5.52 -29.76 17.57
CA THR A 466 5.86 -31.18 17.73
C THR A 466 7.36 -31.38 17.98
N LEU A 467 8.24 -30.75 17.19
CA LEU A 467 9.69 -30.89 17.36
C LEU A 467 10.20 -30.26 18.67
N ALA A 468 9.51 -29.25 19.18
CA ALA A 468 9.81 -28.65 20.47
C ALA A 468 9.29 -29.45 21.67
N GLY A 469 8.48 -30.49 21.43
CA GLY A 469 7.85 -31.30 22.46
C GLY A 469 6.78 -30.55 23.25
N GLU A 470 6.04 -29.61 22.63
CA GLU A 470 4.91 -28.97 23.29
C GLU A 470 3.84 -30.01 23.65
N PRO A 471 3.42 -30.14 24.93
CA PRO A 471 2.56 -31.24 25.37
C PRO A 471 1.20 -31.31 24.66
N LEU A 472 0.65 -30.15 24.30
CA LEU A 472 -0.62 -30.04 23.59
C LEU A 472 -0.43 -29.80 22.09
N GLY A 473 0.41 -28.82 21.74
CA GLY A 473 0.72 -28.47 20.34
C GLY A 473 -0.50 -28.04 19.52
N LEU A 474 -0.30 -27.96 18.20
CA LEU A 474 -1.35 -27.72 17.23
C LEU A 474 -1.58 -28.96 16.38
N THR A 475 -2.75 -29.08 15.75
CA THR A 475 -3.05 -30.15 14.80
C THR A 475 -4.00 -29.69 13.70
N PHE A 476 -4.21 -30.54 12.70
CA PHE A 476 -5.30 -30.40 11.75
C PHE A 476 -6.60 -30.94 12.37
N ILE A 477 -7.65 -30.12 12.35
CA ILE A 477 -8.99 -30.44 12.83
C ILE A 477 -9.94 -30.41 11.64
N GLY A 478 -10.90 -31.34 11.60
CA GLY A 478 -11.86 -31.46 10.50
C GLY A 478 -11.42 -32.47 9.44
N ARG A 479 -12.20 -32.59 8.36
CA ARG A 479 -11.91 -33.43 7.19
C ARG A 479 -12.42 -32.74 5.92
N GLY A 480 -11.81 -33.07 4.77
CA GLY A 480 -12.20 -32.47 3.49
C GLY A 480 -11.98 -30.96 3.46
N PHE A 481 -12.98 -30.21 3.01
CA PHE A 481 -12.93 -28.74 2.92
C PHE A 481 -12.96 -28.03 4.29
N ASP A 482 -13.34 -28.73 5.36
CA ASP A 482 -13.39 -28.18 6.71
C ASP A 482 -12.06 -28.30 7.48
N VAL A 483 -10.99 -28.78 6.83
CA VAL A 483 -9.68 -28.93 7.46
C VAL A 483 -9.11 -27.56 7.82
N ARG A 484 -8.76 -27.39 9.09
CA ARG A 484 -8.10 -26.20 9.60
C ARG A 484 -7.05 -26.54 10.63
N VAL A 485 -6.05 -25.66 10.78
CA VAL A 485 -5.18 -25.69 11.95
C VAL A 485 -5.98 -25.28 13.18
N GLY A 486 -5.80 -25.99 14.29
CA GLY A 486 -6.43 -25.66 15.56
C GLY A 486 -5.75 -26.36 16.74
N VAL A 487 -6.30 -26.10 17.93
CA VAL A 487 -5.83 -26.69 19.18
C VAL A 487 -6.67 -27.92 19.51
N PRO A 488 -6.06 -29.08 19.85
CA PRO A 488 -6.82 -30.26 20.30
C PRO A 488 -7.75 -29.97 21.49
N PHE A 489 -8.88 -30.68 21.56
CA PHE A 489 -9.83 -30.66 22.69
C PHE A 489 -10.39 -29.27 23.04
N ASP A 490 -10.55 -28.39 22.04
CA ASP A 490 -11.09 -27.03 22.19
C ASP A 490 -10.36 -26.15 23.21
N ARG A 491 -9.09 -26.47 23.49
CA ARG A 491 -8.21 -25.67 24.36
C ARG A 491 -7.75 -24.39 23.64
N SER A 492 -7.00 -23.56 24.36
CA SER A 492 -6.57 -22.25 23.84
C SER A 492 -5.21 -22.29 23.14
N MET A 493 -4.97 -21.32 22.26
CA MET A 493 -3.65 -21.12 21.63
C MET A 493 -2.52 -20.92 22.66
N ALA A 494 -2.83 -20.32 23.82
CA ALA A 494 -1.88 -20.13 24.91
C ALA A 494 -1.34 -21.45 25.46
N GLU A 495 -2.19 -22.46 25.54
CA GLU A 495 -1.81 -23.78 26.04
C GLU A 495 -1.10 -24.62 24.97
N ALA A 496 -1.38 -24.35 23.70
CA ALA A 496 -0.85 -25.08 22.57
C ALA A 496 0.59 -24.68 22.21
N LEU A 497 0.87 -23.38 22.26
CA LEU A 497 2.09 -22.79 21.71
C LEU A 497 3.18 -22.51 22.73
N GLY A 498 2.85 -22.41 24.02
CA GLY A 498 3.83 -22.31 25.11
C GLY A 498 5.02 -21.38 24.79
N LYS A 499 6.21 -21.95 24.74
CA LYS A 499 7.48 -21.23 24.46
C LYS A 499 7.80 -21.09 22.96
N VAL A 500 7.07 -21.77 22.07
CA VAL A 500 7.30 -21.72 20.61
C VAL A 500 6.42 -20.72 19.87
N ALA A 501 5.59 -19.97 20.58
CA ALA A 501 4.66 -19.00 19.98
C ALA A 501 5.35 -18.04 18.99
N GLU A 502 6.45 -17.40 19.38
CA GLU A 502 7.21 -16.48 18.53
C GLU A 502 7.72 -17.17 17.26
N LYS A 503 8.33 -18.35 17.40
CA LYS A 503 8.84 -19.12 16.27
C LYS A 503 7.73 -19.56 15.30
N CYS A 504 6.55 -19.91 15.82
CA CYS A 504 5.38 -20.24 15.00
C CYS A 504 4.85 -19.02 14.25
N ILE A 505 4.89 -17.83 14.86
CA ILE A 505 4.51 -16.56 14.21
C ILE A 505 5.49 -16.22 13.10
N GLU A 506 6.80 -16.27 13.36
CA GLU A 506 7.85 -16.02 12.36
C GLU A 506 7.77 -16.97 11.17
N ALA A 507 7.42 -18.23 11.42
CA ALA A 507 7.24 -19.24 10.37
C ALA A 507 5.93 -19.09 9.58
N CYS A 508 4.94 -18.36 10.09
CA CYS A 508 3.63 -18.24 9.46
C CYS A 508 3.70 -17.39 8.16
N PRO A 509 3.47 -17.96 6.97
CA PRO A 509 3.70 -17.25 5.71
C PRO A 509 2.63 -16.19 5.38
N THR A 510 1.50 -16.21 6.09
CA THR A 510 0.33 -15.36 5.84
C THR A 510 -0.08 -14.50 7.03
N ALA A 511 0.64 -14.59 8.15
CA ALA A 511 0.26 -14.02 9.44
C ALA A 511 -1.14 -14.41 9.93
N ALA A 512 -1.59 -15.63 9.60
CA ALA A 512 -2.70 -16.26 10.29
C ALA A 512 -2.41 -16.39 11.79
N LEU A 513 -1.15 -16.62 12.16
CA LEU A 513 -0.63 -16.40 13.51
C LEU A 513 0.16 -15.09 13.49
N SER A 514 -0.20 -14.16 14.37
CA SER A 514 0.48 -12.87 14.50
C SER A 514 0.60 -12.43 15.95
N MET A 515 1.54 -11.52 16.23
CA MET A 515 1.67 -10.92 17.56
C MET A 515 0.48 -10.01 17.86
N ARG A 516 -0.01 -10.06 19.11
CA ARG A 516 -1.17 -9.31 19.57
C ARG A 516 -0.95 -7.82 19.46
N ASP A 517 0.15 -7.32 20.02
CA ASP A 517 0.77 -6.04 19.70
C ASP A 517 2.20 -6.01 20.29
N SER A 518 3.21 -5.85 19.45
CA SER A 518 4.36 -5.05 19.85
C SER A 518 4.19 -3.71 19.16
N HIS A 519 4.09 -2.63 19.94
CA HIS A 519 4.24 -1.24 19.46
C HIS A 519 5.68 -0.96 18.96
N GLY A 520 6.33 -1.97 18.36
CA GLY A 520 7.65 -1.86 17.81
C GLY A 520 7.60 -1.14 16.46
N PRO A 521 8.62 -0.35 16.12
CA PRO A 521 8.70 0.30 14.82
C PRO A 521 8.53 -0.74 13.72
N CYS A 522 7.87 -0.38 12.62
CA CYS A 522 7.97 -1.17 11.40
C CYS A 522 9.45 -1.46 11.18
N ARG A 523 9.86 -2.73 11.24
CA ARG A 523 11.19 -3.16 10.78
C ARG A 523 11.17 -3.18 9.26
N CYS A 524 10.92 -2.00 8.71
CA CYS A 524 11.04 -1.64 7.32
C CYS A 524 12.52 -1.29 7.07
N ASN A 525 13.45 -2.23 7.31
CA ASN A 525 14.86 -2.20 6.87
C ASN A 525 15.58 -3.46 7.38
N ALA A 526 15.55 -4.52 6.58
CA ALA A 526 16.56 -5.59 6.52
C ALA A 526 16.55 -6.16 5.10
#